data_AF-A0A6B3BHZ2-F1
#
_entry.id   AF-A0A6B3BHZ2-F1
#
_cell.length_a   1.000
_cell.length_b   1.000
_cell.length_c   1.000
_cell.angle_alpha   90.00
_cell.angle_beta   90.00
_cell.angle_gamma   90.00
#
_symmetry.space_group_name_H-M   'P 1'
#
loop_
_entity.id
_entity.type
_entity.pdbx_description
1 polymer ?
#
loop_
_entity_poly.entity_id
_entity_poly.type
_entity_poly.pdbx_seq_one_letter_code
_entity_poly.pdbx_strand_id
1 'polypeptide(L)'
;MSPVAETRPAPSGDRPAVLVLRALGLGDLLAAVPALRGVRRAFPEYETVLAAPGSLAAAVRATGTVDVHFATPENGRQVPSLDHWPGPPPAVAIDLHGNGPLSHDALAALGPGRTLSFARPEADHPDPPHWRRDEHERLRWCRFLAAYGIPADPADVRVPP
;
A
#
# COMPACT_ATOMS: atom_id res chain seq x y z
N MET A 1 -30.55 18.43 3.23
CA MET A 1 -30.05 17.43 4.21
C MET A 1 -28.86 16.74 3.55
N SER A 2 -27.64 17.17 3.87
CA SER A 2 -26.42 16.50 3.39
C SER A 2 -26.05 15.39 4.37
N PRO A 3 -25.72 14.17 3.92
CA PRO A 3 -24.88 13.32 4.75
C PRO A 3 -23.44 13.83 4.61
N VAL A 4 -22.88 14.33 5.71
CA VAL A 4 -21.43 14.38 5.87
C VAL A 4 -20.98 12.93 5.93
N ALA A 5 -20.41 12.41 4.84
CA ALA A 5 -19.75 11.12 4.88
C ALA A 5 -18.51 11.27 5.77
N GLU A 6 -18.58 10.67 6.95
CA GLU A 6 -17.47 10.52 7.89
C GLU A 6 -16.21 10.10 7.13
N THR A 7 -15.25 11.01 7.05
CA THR A 7 -13.86 10.68 6.81
C THR A 7 -13.51 9.61 7.82
N ARG A 8 -13.32 8.33 7.45
CA ARG A 8 -12.85 7.34 8.41
C ARG A 8 -11.41 7.70 8.75
N PRO A 9 -11.10 8.27 9.93
CA PRO A 9 -9.75 8.61 10.28
C PRO A 9 -9.20 7.44 11.08
N ALA A 10 -8.03 6.93 10.69
CA ALA A 10 -7.39 5.78 11.30
C ALA A 10 -8.02 4.41 10.97
N PRO A 11 -7.21 3.33 11.03
CA PRO A 11 -7.72 1.97 11.08
C PRO A 11 -8.66 1.80 12.26
N SER A 12 -9.74 1.02 12.06
CA SER A 12 -10.76 0.76 13.08
C SER A 12 -10.23 0.05 14.33
N GLY A 13 -9.16 -0.75 14.19
CA GLY A 13 -8.65 -1.60 15.26
C GLY A 13 -9.44 -2.89 15.46
N ASP A 14 -10.65 -3.00 14.89
CA ASP A 14 -11.52 -4.18 14.97
C ASP A 14 -11.07 -5.32 14.05
N ARG A 15 -10.37 -4.98 12.96
CA ARG A 15 -9.81 -5.94 12.00
C ARG A 15 -8.30 -5.73 11.86
N PRO A 16 -7.51 -6.80 11.61
CA PRO A 16 -6.10 -6.66 11.31
C PRO A 16 -5.88 -5.78 10.07
N ALA A 17 -4.86 -4.92 10.11
CA ALA A 17 -4.54 -4.04 8.99
C ALA A 17 -3.55 -4.69 8.02
N VAL A 18 -3.81 -4.54 6.71
CA VAL A 18 -2.80 -4.65 5.65
C VAL A 18 -2.44 -3.24 5.18
N LEU A 19 -1.26 -2.77 5.56
CA LEU A 19 -0.77 -1.45 5.24
C LEU A 19 0.03 -1.48 3.94
N VAL A 20 -0.32 -0.63 2.98
CA VAL A 20 0.40 -0.45 1.72
C VAL A 20 1.03 0.92 1.69
N LEU A 21 2.36 1.00 1.52
CA LEU A 21 3.07 2.26 1.35
C LEU A 21 3.19 2.62 -0.14
N ARG A 22 2.57 3.74 -0.54
CA ARG A 22 2.66 4.31 -1.90
C ARG A 22 2.57 5.83 -1.84
N ALA A 23 3.48 6.42 -1.06
CA ALA A 23 3.49 7.86 -0.80
C ALA A 23 4.13 8.69 -1.93
N LEU A 24 3.57 8.63 -3.14
CA LEU A 24 4.07 9.29 -4.35
C LEU A 24 2.94 10.08 -5.05
N GLY A 25 3.09 10.41 -6.34
CA GLY A 25 2.13 11.23 -7.08
C GLY A 25 0.89 10.47 -7.57
N LEU A 26 -0.04 11.20 -8.18
CA LEU A 26 -1.28 10.62 -8.75
C LEU A 26 -1.01 9.52 -9.77
N GLY A 27 -0.02 9.70 -10.66
CA GLY A 27 0.35 8.67 -11.63
C GLY A 27 0.82 7.38 -10.96
N ASP A 28 1.58 7.51 -9.89
CA ASP A 28 2.08 6.39 -9.08
C ASP A 28 0.95 5.66 -8.35
N LEU A 29 -0.05 6.39 -7.84
CA LEU A 29 -1.27 5.83 -7.27
C LEU A 29 -2.06 5.02 -8.30
N LEU A 30 -2.31 5.59 -9.48
CA LEU A 30 -3.06 4.92 -10.55
C LEU A 30 -2.33 3.68 -11.08
N ALA A 31 -1.00 3.72 -11.14
CA ALA A 31 -0.18 2.56 -11.48
C ALA A 31 -0.25 1.43 -10.44
N ALA A 32 -0.60 1.75 -9.18
CA ALA A 32 -0.74 0.78 -8.11
C ALA A 32 -2.16 0.18 -7.99
N VAL A 33 -3.17 0.71 -8.69
CA VAL A 33 -4.58 0.24 -8.60
C VAL A 33 -4.73 -1.28 -8.81
N PRO A 34 -4.14 -1.90 -9.85
CA PRO A 34 -4.15 -3.35 -10.02
C PRO A 34 -3.64 -4.13 -8.80
N ALA A 35 -2.54 -3.66 -8.21
CA ALA A 35 -1.91 -4.27 -7.06
C ALA A 35 -2.78 -4.10 -5.80
N LEU A 36 -3.32 -2.90 -5.56
CA LEU A 36 -4.23 -2.63 -4.45
C LEU A 36 -5.49 -3.51 -4.51
N ARG A 37 -6.02 -3.77 -5.70
CA ARG A 37 -7.10 -4.74 -5.89
C ARG A 37 -6.70 -6.17 -5.57
N GLY A 38 -5.51 -6.59 -6.00
CA GLY A 38 -4.94 -7.88 -5.63
C GLY A 38 -4.84 -8.06 -4.11
N VAL A 39 -4.31 -7.04 -3.42
CA VAL A 39 -4.23 -7.00 -1.95
C VAL A 39 -5.62 -7.13 -1.32
N ARG A 40 -6.59 -6.32 -1.73
CA ARG A 40 -7.96 -6.40 -1.18
C ARG A 40 -8.60 -7.78 -1.37
N ARG A 41 -8.36 -8.43 -2.50
CA ARG A 41 -8.87 -9.80 -2.76
C ARG A 41 -8.15 -10.86 -1.92
N ALA A 42 -6.86 -10.71 -1.70
CA ALA A 42 -6.07 -11.67 -0.91
C ALA A 42 -6.32 -11.55 0.60
N PHE A 43 -6.74 -10.38 1.08
CA PHE A 43 -7.00 -10.11 2.49
C PHE A 43 -8.43 -9.59 2.74
N PRO A 44 -9.49 -10.36 2.41
CA PRO A 44 -10.88 -9.89 2.48
C PRO A 44 -11.35 -9.58 3.92
N GLU A 45 -10.76 -10.22 4.92
CA GLU A 45 -11.07 -10.01 6.33
C GLU A 45 -10.24 -8.89 6.97
N TYR A 46 -9.27 -8.33 6.25
CA TYR A 46 -8.38 -7.29 6.75
C TYR A 46 -8.90 -5.91 6.36
N GLU A 47 -8.51 -4.92 7.14
CA GLU A 47 -8.65 -3.52 6.76
C GLU A 47 -7.50 -3.13 5.81
N THR A 48 -7.83 -2.82 4.56
CA THR A 48 -6.82 -2.38 3.60
C THR A 48 -6.54 -0.89 3.78
N VAL A 49 -5.31 -0.55 4.18
CA VAL A 49 -4.89 0.81 4.49
C VAL A 49 -3.84 1.27 3.49
N LEU A 50 -4.03 2.44 2.87
CA LEU A 50 -3.06 3.04 1.96
C LEU A 50 -2.38 4.24 2.61
N ALA A 51 -1.06 4.17 2.80
CA ALA A 51 -0.23 5.32 3.10
C ALA A 51 0.10 6.08 1.82
N ALA A 52 -0.53 7.24 1.62
CA ALA A 52 -0.37 8.10 0.45
C ALA A 52 -0.52 9.59 0.84
N PRO A 53 -0.01 10.55 0.02
CA PRO A 53 -0.07 11.96 0.37
C PRO A 53 -1.50 12.44 0.62
N GLY A 54 -1.66 13.31 1.62
CA GLY A 54 -2.98 13.84 2.01
C GLY A 54 -3.70 14.52 0.85
N SER A 55 -2.98 15.20 -0.05
CA SER A 55 -3.54 15.85 -1.24
C SER A 55 -4.25 14.88 -2.20
N LEU A 56 -3.93 13.58 -2.17
CA LEU A 56 -4.53 12.57 -3.04
C LEU A 56 -5.83 11.97 -2.48
N ALA A 57 -6.36 12.48 -1.36
CA ALA A 57 -7.51 11.87 -0.69
C ALA A 57 -8.74 11.65 -1.61
N ALA A 58 -9.03 12.60 -2.51
CA ALA A 58 -10.12 12.44 -3.47
C ALA A 58 -9.83 11.32 -4.49
N ALA A 59 -8.60 11.23 -4.99
CA ALA A 59 -8.19 10.20 -5.92
C ALA A 59 -8.18 8.81 -5.26
N VAL A 60 -7.66 8.69 -4.04
CA VAL A 60 -7.69 7.44 -3.26
C VAL A 60 -9.12 6.95 -3.03
N ARG A 61 -10.05 7.85 -2.68
CA ARG A 61 -11.47 7.50 -2.58
C ARG A 61 -12.04 7.04 -3.92
N ALA A 62 -11.71 7.73 -5.00
CA ALA A 62 -12.21 7.42 -6.33
C ALA A 62 -11.77 6.03 -6.83
N THR A 63 -10.59 5.53 -6.46
CA THR A 63 -10.16 4.18 -6.88
C THR A 63 -11.04 3.07 -6.31
N GLY A 64 -11.64 3.29 -5.14
CA GLY A 64 -12.43 2.28 -4.42
C GLY A 64 -11.63 1.03 -4.04
N THR A 65 -10.30 1.15 -3.92
CA THR A 65 -9.41 0.00 -3.69
C THR A 65 -9.02 -0.24 -2.24
N VAL A 66 -9.28 0.72 -1.34
CA VAL A 66 -8.85 0.66 0.07
C VAL A 66 -9.98 1.06 1.01
N ASP A 67 -9.90 0.58 2.26
CA ASP A 67 -10.85 0.94 3.32
C ASP A 67 -10.46 2.25 4.00
N VAL A 68 -9.14 2.50 4.16
CA VAL A 68 -8.61 3.68 4.86
C VAL A 68 -7.48 4.32 4.06
N HIS A 69 -7.54 5.65 3.96
CA HIS A 69 -6.42 6.47 3.52
C HIS A 69 -5.66 6.97 4.76
N PHE A 70 -4.45 6.46 4.97
CA PHE A 70 -3.52 6.99 5.94
C PHE A 70 -2.74 8.14 5.29
N ALA A 71 -3.16 9.37 5.57
CA ALA A 71 -2.55 10.56 4.98
C ALA A 71 -1.10 10.74 5.46
N THR A 72 -0.17 10.77 4.50
CA THR A 72 1.24 11.10 4.74
C THR A 72 1.52 12.56 4.40
N PRO A 73 2.58 13.16 4.97
CA PRO A 73 3.05 14.49 4.53
C PRO A 73 3.45 14.52 3.05
N GLU A 74 3.41 15.71 2.46
CA GLU A 74 3.85 15.97 1.08
C GLU A 74 5.38 16.01 1.00
N ASN A 75 6.01 14.88 0.67
CA ASN A 75 7.47 14.72 0.70
C ASN A 75 8.08 14.50 -0.71
N GLY A 76 7.33 14.83 -1.75
CA GLY A 76 7.74 14.59 -3.14
C GLY A 76 7.99 13.10 -3.41
N ARG A 77 9.24 12.74 -3.75
CA ARG A 77 9.65 11.34 -3.97
C ARG A 77 10.35 10.69 -2.77
N GLN A 78 10.44 11.41 -1.64
CA GLN A 78 11.07 10.88 -0.43
C GLN A 78 10.12 9.95 0.31
N VAL A 79 10.69 9.02 1.07
CA VAL A 79 9.94 8.13 1.97
C VAL A 79 9.42 8.96 3.15
N PRO A 80 8.10 8.96 3.44
CA PRO A 80 7.57 9.64 4.62
C PRO A 80 7.89 8.88 5.91
N SER A 81 7.97 9.61 7.02
CA SER A 81 7.79 8.98 8.35
C SER A 81 6.34 8.48 8.46
N LEU A 82 6.20 7.31 9.08
CA LEU A 82 4.91 6.69 9.39
C LEU A 82 4.65 6.68 10.91
N ASP A 83 5.46 7.39 11.70
CA ASP A 83 5.46 7.32 13.18
C ASP A 83 4.13 7.81 13.79
N HIS A 84 3.33 8.57 13.04
CA HIS A 84 1.98 8.98 13.43
C HIS A 84 0.91 7.92 13.13
N TRP A 85 1.31 6.66 12.90
CA TRP A 85 0.40 5.54 12.75
C TRP A 85 -0.52 5.42 13.98
N PRO A 86 -1.85 5.52 13.80
CA PRO A 86 -2.78 5.66 14.92
C PRO A 86 -3.30 4.32 15.47
N GLY A 87 -2.95 3.19 14.84
CA GLY A 87 -3.51 1.87 15.16
C GLY A 87 -2.51 0.91 15.81
N PRO A 88 -2.93 -0.33 16.11
CA PRO A 88 -1.98 -1.39 16.46
C PRO A 88 -1.03 -1.68 15.28
N PRO A 89 0.13 -2.32 15.52
CA PRO A 89 1.03 -2.75 14.45
C PRO A 89 0.29 -3.46 13.31
N PRO A 90 0.54 -3.11 12.03
CA PRO A 90 -0.07 -3.80 10.91
C PRO A 90 0.24 -5.30 10.95
N ALA A 91 -0.75 -6.14 10.65
CA ALA A 91 -0.47 -7.56 10.52
C ALA A 91 0.43 -7.84 9.30
N VAL A 92 0.26 -7.05 8.24
CA VAL A 92 1.07 -7.10 7.02
C VAL A 92 1.38 -5.68 6.54
N ALA A 93 2.63 -5.42 6.17
CA ALA A 93 3.09 -4.19 5.56
C ALA A 93 3.64 -4.46 4.15
N ILE A 94 3.26 -3.65 3.16
CA ILE A 94 3.60 -3.85 1.75
C ILE A 94 4.28 -2.59 1.19
N ASP A 95 5.55 -2.73 0.79
CA ASP A 95 6.30 -1.67 0.11
C ASP A 95 5.98 -1.64 -1.38
N LEU A 96 5.08 -0.74 -1.79
CA LEU A 96 4.87 -0.37 -3.19
C LEU A 96 5.52 0.98 -3.53
N HIS A 97 6.38 1.52 -2.68
CA HIS A 97 6.98 2.84 -2.85
C HIS A 97 8.30 2.77 -3.60
N GLY A 98 9.14 1.78 -3.30
CA GLY A 98 10.45 1.65 -3.91
C GLY A 98 11.05 0.25 -3.79
N ASN A 99 12.38 0.20 -3.87
CA ASN A 99 13.15 -1.03 -3.70
C ASN A 99 14.31 -0.91 -2.70
N GLY A 100 14.38 0.23 -2.02
CA GLY A 100 15.49 0.59 -1.16
C GLY A 100 15.18 0.33 0.30
N PRO A 101 16.21 0.30 1.15
CA PRO A 101 16.05 0.11 2.59
C PRO A 101 15.19 1.21 3.23
N LEU A 102 15.15 2.43 2.71
CA LEU A 102 14.41 3.54 3.33
C LEU A 102 12.90 3.27 3.44
N SER A 103 12.25 2.79 2.38
CA SER A 103 10.81 2.51 2.37
C SER A 103 10.47 1.25 3.17
N HIS A 104 11.37 0.26 3.11
CA HIS A 104 11.32 -0.91 3.97
C HIS A 104 11.40 -0.54 5.46
N ASP A 105 12.41 0.24 5.85
CA ASP A 105 12.70 0.57 7.24
C ASP A 105 11.58 1.45 7.84
N ALA A 106 10.96 2.32 7.03
CA ALA A 106 9.77 3.08 7.44
C ALA A 106 8.58 2.17 7.77
N LEU A 107 8.37 1.08 7.03
CA LEU A 107 7.36 0.08 7.35
C LEU A 107 7.75 -0.76 8.56
N ALA A 108 9.01 -1.20 8.64
CA ALA A 108 9.52 -2.03 9.72
C ALA A 108 9.46 -1.33 11.08
N ALA A 109 9.61 0.00 11.11
CA ALA A 109 9.46 0.81 12.33
C ALA A 109 8.08 0.68 13.00
N LEU A 110 7.05 0.29 12.25
CA LEU A 110 5.71 0.03 12.79
C LEU A 110 5.58 -1.34 13.47
N GLY A 111 6.62 -2.17 13.41
CA GLY A 111 6.63 -3.53 13.96
C GLY A 111 5.60 -4.48 13.33
N PRO A 112 5.44 -4.52 12.00
CA PRO A 112 4.42 -5.35 11.39
C PRO A 112 4.69 -6.85 11.60
N GLY A 113 3.64 -7.66 11.61
CA GLY A 113 3.78 -9.12 11.71
C GLY A 113 4.51 -9.73 10.50
N ARG A 114 4.45 -9.07 9.35
CA ARG A 114 5.13 -9.44 8.11
C ARG A 114 5.36 -8.22 7.23
N THR A 115 6.53 -8.11 6.60
CA THR A 115 6.83 -7.08 5.61
C THR A 115 7.05 -7.69 4.23
N LEU A 116 6.50 -7.08 3.19
CA LEU A 116 6.70 -7.47 1.79
C LEU A 116 7.48 -6.34 1.12
N SER A 117 8.69 -6.61 0.63
CA SER A 117 9.54 -5.58 0.03
C SER A 117 10.55 -6.14 -0.96
N PHE A 118 11.05 -5.29 -1.85
CA PHE A 118 12.20 -5.62 -2.70
C PHE A 118 13.54 -5.57 -1.95
N ALA A 119 13.61 -4.89 -0.80
CA ALA A 119 14.87 -4.44 -0.23
C ALA A 119 15.62 -5.52 0.57
N ARG A 120 14.88 -6.42 1.24
CA ARG A 120 15.46 -7.39 2.18
C ARG A 120 14.73 -8.73 2.19
N PRO A 121 15.46 -9.84 2.37
CA PRO A 121 14.89 -11.12 2.78
C PRO A 121 14.14 -11.01 4.10
N GLU A 122 13.03 -11.73 4.19
CA GLU A 122 12.30 -11.96 5.44
C GLU A 122 12.39 -13.43 5.82
N ALA A 123 12.17 -13.75 7.10
CA ALA A 123 12.31 -15.13 7.60
C ALA A 123 11.40 -16.12 6.85
N ASP A 124 10.20 -15.69 6.46
CA ASP A 124 9.22 -16.46 5.69
C ASP A 124 9.39 -16.33 4.16
N HIS A 125 10.26 -15.42 3.71
CA HIS A 125 10.55 -15.20 2.30
C HIS A 125 12.02 -14.82 2.09
N PRO A 126 12.93 -15.81 2.11
CA PRO A 126 14.38 -15.57 2.16
C PRO A 126 14.96 -15.04 0.83
N ASP A 127 14.18 -15.05 -0.25
CA ASP A 127 14.61 -14.58 -1.58
C ASP A 127 13.59 -13.59 -2.15
N PRO A 128 13.69 -12.28 -1.84
CA PRO A 128 12.75 -11.28 -2.33
C PRO A 128 12.85 -11.16 -3.86
N PRO A 129 11.74 -10.86 -4.57
CA PRO A 129 11.76 -10.76 -6.01
C PRO A 129 12.77 -9.70 -6.49
N HIS A 130 13.42 -9.92 -7.62
CA HIS A 130 14.37 -8.91 -8.13
C HIS A 130 13.66 -7.70 -8.74
N TRP A 131 14.19 -6.51 -8.46
CA TRP A 131 13.77 -5.26 -9.10
C TRP A 131 14.21 -5.21 -10.57
N ARG A 132 13.28 -4.85 -11.46
CA ARG A 132 13.54 -4.66 -12.90
C ARG A 132 13.28 -3.21 -13.29
N ARG A 133 14.34 -2.47 -13.64
CA ARG A 133 14.27 -1.03 -13.94
C ARG A 133 13.34 -0.73 -15.11
N ASP A 134 13.44 -1.51 -16.18
CA ASP A 134 12.73 -1.24 -17.44
C ASP A 134 11.33 -1.87 -17.51
N GLU A 135 10.88 -2.47 -16.40
CA GLU A 135 9.54 -3.05 -16.29
C GLU A 135 8.48 -1.95 -16.15
N HIS A 136 7.38 -2.07 -16.90
CA HIS A 136 6.25 -1.17 -16.73
C HIS A 136 5.72 -1.27 -15.29
N GLU A 137 5.52 -0.14 -14.63
CA GLU A 137 5.28 -0.11 -13.19
C GLU A 137 4.07 -0.93 -12.72
N ARG A 138 2.94 -0.87 -13.45
CA ARG A 138 1.78 -1.76 -13.21
C ARG A 138 2.17 -3.25 -13.19
N LEU A 139 2.96 -3.70 -14.17
CA LEU A 139 3.43 -5.09 -14.26
C LEU A 139 4.35 -5.42 -13.08
N ARG A 140 5.24 -4.48 -12.73
CA ARG A 140 6.18 -4.63 -11.61
C ARG A 140 5.45 -4.94 -10.31
N TRP A 141 4.45 -4.14 -9.95
CA TRP A 141 3.72 -4.34 -8.69
C TRP A 141 2.88 -5.61 -8.69
N CYS A 142 2.29 -5.98 -9.83
CA CYS A 142 1.57 -7.25 -9.93
C CYS A 142 2.50 -8.46 -9.82
N ARG A 143 3.66 -8.44 -10.50
CA ARG A 143 4.69 -9.48 -10.40
C ARG A 143 5.27 -9.58 -8.99
N PHE A 144 5.53 -8.43 -8.37
CA PHE A 144 5.99 -8.34 -6.98
C PHE A 144 5.02 -9.07 -6.04
N LEU A 145 3.74 -8.73 -6.09
CA LEU A 145 2.71 -9.41 -5.28
C LEU A 145 2.62 -10.90 -5.59
N ALA A 146 2.68 -11.29 -6.87
CA ALA A 146 2.63 -12.69 -7.27
C ALA A 146 3.79 -13.52 -6.72
N ALA A 147 5.00 -12.94 -6.61
CA ALA A 147 6.15 -13.60 -5.98
C ALA A 147 5.89 -13.93 -4.50
N TYR A 148 5.04 -13.15 -3.83
CA TYR A 148 4.59 -13.40 -2.47
C TYR A 148 3.25 -14.15 -2.36
N GLY A 149 2.78 -14.74 -3.47
CA GLY A 149 1.55 -15.52 -3.50
C GLY A 149 0.26 -14.71 -3.52
N ILE A 150 0.33 -13.40 -3.84
CA ILE A 150 -0.83 -12.50 -3.93
C ILE A 150 -1.15 -12.24 -5.42
N PRO A 151 -2.22 -12.82 -5.98
CA PRO A 151 -2.57 -12.61 -7.39
C PRO A 151 -3.06 -11.20 -7.67
N ALA A 152 -2.46 -10.54 -8.66
CA ALA A 152 -2.88 -9.23 -9.17
C ALA A 152 -2.87 -9.24 -10.70
N ASP A 153 -3.92 -8.67 -11.30
CA ASP A 153 -4.08 -8.59 -12.76
C ASP A 153 -3.74 -7.17 -13.23
N PRO A 154 -2.67 -6.96 -14.03
CA PRO A 154 -2.25 -5.64 -14.49
C PRO A 154 -3.27 -4.95 -15.42
N ALA A 155 -4.28 -5.67 -15.94
CA ALA A 155 -5.38 -5.11 -16.73
C ALA A 155 -6.53 -4.56 -15.86
N ASP A 156 -6.54 -4.84 -14.55
CA ASP A 156 -7.57 -4.40 -13.61
C ASP A 156 -7.39 -2.93 -13.19
N VAL A 157 -7.49 -2.04 -14.18
CA VAL A 157 -7.21 -0.59 -14.06
C VAL A 157 -8.45 0.28 -13.89
N ARG A 158 -9.63 -0.32 -13.79
CA ARG A 158 -10.90 0.42 -13.72
C ARG A 158 -10.91 1.39 -12.54
N VAL A 159 -11.39 2.61 -12.73
CA VAL A 159 -11.75 3.51 -11.62
C VAL A 159 -13.27 3.62 -11.63
N PRO A 160 -13.98 3.36 -10.52
CA PRO A 160 -15.41 3.62 -10.41
C PRO A 160 -15.78 5.03 -10.91
N PRO A 161 -16.92 5.19 -11.60
CA PRO A 161 -17.42 6.50 -12.00
C PRO A 161 -17.84 7.36 -10.81
#